data_AF-A0A6P1CLL4-F1
#
_entry.id   AF-A0A6P1CLL4-F1
#
_cell.length_a   1.000
_cell.length_b   1.000
_cell.length_c   1.000
_cell.angle_alpha   90.00
_cell.angle_beta   90.00
_cell.angle_gamma   90.00
#
_symmetry.space_group_name_H-M   'P 1'
#
loop_
_entity.id
_entity.type
_entity.pdbx_description
1 polymer ?
#
loop_
_entity_poly.entity_id
_entity_poly.type
_entity_poly.pdbx_seq_one_letter_code
_entity_poly.pdbx_strand_id
1 'polypeptide(L)'
;MRAGASDATDPFYYANTGASWDEQLLRADFARAHQLRGAAYRADNDQMMVMLADAGRLAERWRTRDDDLAAVWEGLENAVLGWRHAPATMARLLNNLEHDAQRGRESALPEPEVRSLYQAGELTGHRTWLTPATMTRDAAHHAPRIFGQATGAPMAAPAARHDQGHGPAAMPSADIESAVEHAVADETPTWVAELETGPTAPSASSQSHMECGP
;
A
#
# COMPACT_ATOMS: atom_id res chain seq x y z
N MET A 1 8.55 -12.87 -26.89
CA MET A 1 8.34 -11.42 -26.72
C MET A 1 7.07 -11.23 -25.92
N ARG A 2 7.15 -10.93 -24.62
CA ARG A 2 5.97 -10.54 -23.83
C ARG A 2 5.63 -9.09 -24.21
N ALA A 3 4.40 -8.85 -24.63
CA ALA A 3 3.87 -7.49 -24.79
C ALA A 3 4.11 -6.72 -23.48
N GLY A 4 4.69 -5.53 -23.59
CA GLY A 4 5.16 -4.74 -22.45
C GLY A 4 4.01 -4.38 -21.52
N ALA A 5 3.97 -5.02 -20.35
CA ALA A 5 3.28 -4.44 -19.21
C ALA A 5 4.07 -3.17 -18.86
N SER A 6 3.44 -1.99 -18.95
CA SER A 6 4.04 -0.74 -18.46
C SER A 6 4.54 -0.97 -17.04
N ASP A 7 5.81 -0.65 -16.79
CA ASP A 7 6.42 -0.70 -15.47
C ASP A 7 5.74 0.34 -14.57
N ALA A 8 5.47 0.00 -13.31
CA ALA A 8 4.86 0.92 -12.34
C ALA A 8 5.72 2.18 -12.08
N THR A 9 6.99 2.19 -12.50
CA THR A 9 7.85 3.38 -12.47
C THR A 9 7.67 4.33 -13.66
N ASP A 10 6.80 3.98 -14.62
CA ASP A 10 6.39 4.82 -15.73
C ASP A 10 5.12 5.60 -15.34
N PRO A 11 5.12 6.95 -15.37
CA PRO A 11 3.93 7.76 -15.11
C PRO A 11 2.71 7.36 -15.96
N PHE A 12 2.91 6.91 -17.19
CA PHE A 12 1.80 6.47 -18.06
C PHE A 12 1.09 5.22 -17.56
N TYR A 13 1.70 4.44 -16.66
CA TYR A 13 1.04 3.35 -15.94
C TYR A 13 -0.21 3.84 -15.19
N TYR A 14 -0.17 5.10 -14.71
CA TYR A 14 -1.22 5.73 -13.91
C TYR A 14 -2.14 6.66 -14.73
N ALA A 15 -2.01 6.72 -16.06
CA ALA A 15 -2.68 7.73 -16.91
C ALA A 15 -4.21 7.79 -16.77
N ASN A 16 -4.86 6.67 -16.40
CA ASN A 16 -6.31 6.58 -16.22
C ASN A 16 -6.73 6.32 -14.76
N THR A 17 -5.79 6.40 -13.82
CA THR A 17 -6.05 6.22 -12.39
C THR A 17 -5.61 7.42 -11.55
N GLY A 18 -4.58 8.18 -11.94
CA GLY A 18 -4.21 9.43 -11.26
C GLY A 18 -5.12 10.60 -11.65
N ALA A 19 -5.44 11.48 -10.69
CA ALA A 19 -6.32 12.63 -10.93
C ALA A 19 -5.64 13.75 -11.74
N SER A 20 -4.31 13.82 -11.72
CA SER A 20 -3.51 14.79 -12.47
C SER A 20 -2.19 14.19 -12.94
N TRP A 21 -1.52 14.83 -13.89
CA TRP A 21 -0.17 14.43 -14.33
C TRP A 21 0.85 14.45 -13.18
N ASP A 22 0.77 15.41 -12.27
CA ASP A 22 1.66 15.48 -11.11
C ASP A 22 1.43 14.32 -10.13
N GLU A 23 0.17 13.89 -9.92
CA GLU A 23 -0.11 12.69 -9.13
C GLU A 23 0.44 11.43 -9.83
N GLN A 24 0.35 11.35 -11.16
CA GLN A 24 0.90 10.22 -11.93
C GLN A 24 2.43 10.15 -11.83
N LEU A 25 3.11 11.30 -11.93
CA LEU A 25 4.55 11.40 -11.68
C LEU A 25 4.92 10.99 -10.25
N LEU A 26 4.18 11.47 -9.25
CA LEU A 26 4.39 11.12 -7.85
C LEU A 26 4.30 9.61 -7.64
N ARG A 27 3.24 8.97 -8.14
CA ARG A 27 3.02 7.53 -7.97
C ARG A 27 4.12 6.71 -8.64
N ALA A 28 4.58 7.11 -9.83
CA ALA A 28 5.68 6.48 -10.53
C ALA A 28 7.02 6.61 -9.78
N ASP A 29 7.29 7.80 -9.26
CA ASP A 29 8.49 8.04 -8.44
C ASP A 29 8.44 7.30 -7.11
N PHE A 30 7.25 7.15 -6.52
CA PHE A 30 7.05 6.32 -5.34
C PHE A 30 7.36 4.85 -5.64
N ALA A 31 6.85 4.31 -6.75
CA ALA A 31 7.16 2.95 -7.19
C ALA A 31 8.67 2.75 -7.40
N ARG A 32 9.35 3.73 -8.01
CA ARG A 32 10.81 3.72 -8.18
C ARG A 32 11.54 3.73 -6.84
N ALA A 33 11.16 4.62 -5.92
CA ALA A 33 11.75 4.67 -4.59
C ALA A 33 11.53 3.36 -3.81
N HIS A 34 10.35 2.75 -3.93
CA HIS A 34 10.05 1.45 -3.33
C HIS A 34 10.95 0.34 -3.91
N GLN A 35 11.12 0.29 -5.24
CA GLN A 35 12.02 -0.66 -5.89
C GLN A 35 13.48 -0.46 -5.47
N LEU A 36 13.97 0.78 -5.39
CA LEU A 36 15.32 1.10 -4.92
C LEU A 36 15.56 0.61 -3.49
N ARG A 37 14.62 0.89 -2.57
CA ARG A 37 14.68 0.39 -1.18
C ARG A 37 14.67 -1.14 -1.12
N GLY A 38 13.84 -1.80 -1.94
CA GLY A 38 13.79 -3.27 -2.01
C GLY A 38 15.06 -3.90 -2.63
N ALA A 39 15.69 -3.23 -3.60
CA ALA A 39 16.94 -3.67 -4.21
C ALA A 39 18.13 -3.48 -3.27
N ALA A 40 18.14 -2.40 -2.47
CA ALA A 40 19.20 -2.07 -1.53
C ALA A 40 19.49 -3.21 -0.55
N TYR A 41 18.47 -3.94 -0.07
CA TYR A 41 18.65 -5.10 0.84
C TYR A 41 19.39 -6.29 0.23
N ARG A 42 19.57 -6.32 -1.10
CA ARG A 42 20.28 -7.38 -1.82
C ARG A 42 21.63 -6.91 -2.40
N ALA A 43 21.95 -5.63 -2.24
CA ALA A 43 23.15 -5.01 -2.80
C ALA A 43 24.33 -5.11 -1.83
N ASP A 44 25.54 -4.88 -2.33
CA ASP A 44 26.69 -4.63 -1.46
C ASP A 44 26.57 -3.27 -0.74
N ASN A 45 27.44 -3.01 0.25
CA ASN A 45 27.32 -1.83 1.11
C ASN A 45 27.37 -0.50 0.35
N ASP A 46 28.29 -0.37 -0.62
CA ASP A 46 28.45 0.88 -1.36
C ASP A 46 27.26 1.13 -2.28
N GLN A 47 26.81 0.09 -2.99
CA GLN A 47 25.63 0.17 -3.86
C GLN A 47 24.34 0.37 -3.06
N MET A 48 24.21 -0.27 -1.89
CA MET A 48 23.09 -0.07 -0.96
C MET A 48 22.98 1.40 -0.56
N MET A 49 24.08 2.03 -0.16
CA MET A 49 24.11 3.44 0.24
C MET A 49 23.65 4.37 -0.89
N VAL A 50 24.10 4.12 -2.12
CA VAL A 50 23.66 4.89 -3.30
C VAL A 50 22.17 4.71 -3.55
N MET A 51 21.66 3.47 -3.55
CA MET A 51 20.24 3.20 -3.78
C MET A 51 19.33 3.84 -2.73
N LEU A 52 19.72 3.80 -1.45
CA LEU A 52 18.97 4.43 -0.37
C LEU A 52 19.01 5.96 -0.48
N ALA A 53 20.16 6.54 -0.83
CA ALA A 53 20.27 7.97 -1.07
C ALA A 53 19.39 8.41 -2.26
N ASP A 54 19.35 7.62 -3.34
CA ASP A 54 18.52 7.90 -4.51
C ASP A 54 17.02 7.84 -4.17
N ALA A 55 16.59 6.82 -3.43
CA ALA A 55 15.23 6.72 -2.92
C ALA A 55 14.87 7.89 -2.00
N GLY A 56 15.82 8.32 -1.15
CA GLY A 56 15.68 9.48 -0.28
C GLY A 56 15.47 10.78 -1.05
N ARG A 57 16.24 11.01 -2.13
CA ARG A 57 16.08 12.20 -2.99
C ARG A 57 14.72 12.24 -3.69
N LEU A 58 14.22 11.09 -4.15
CA LEU A 58 12.87 11.00 -4.73
C LEU A 58 11.80 11.38 -3.71
N ALA A 59 11.92 10.87 -2.48
CA ALA A 59 10.98 11.16 -1.39
C ALA A 59 11.00 12.62 -0.97
N GLU A 60 12.18 13.19 -0.77
CA GLU A 60 12.36 14.55 -0.30
C GLU A 60 11.71 15.58 -1.23
N ARG A 61 11.87 15.39 -2.55
CA ARG A 61 11.24 16.24 -3.56
C ARG A 61 9.71 16.31 -3.43
N TRP A 62 9.06 15.22 -3.00
CA TRP A 62 7.60 15.19 -2.86
C TRP A 62 7.15 15.65 -1.47
N ARG A 63 7.87 15.28 -0.41
CA ARG A 63 7.54 15.66 0.97
C ARG A 63 7.70 17.16 1.25
N THR A 64 8.57 17.85 0.51
CA THR A 64 8.83 19.30 0.69
C THR A 64 7.89 20.20 -0.10
N ARG A 65 6.93 19.64 -0.83
CA ARG A 65 5.94 20.43 -1.56
C ARG A 65 4.91 21.05 -0.61
N ASP A 66 4.41 22.21 -0.99
CA ASP A 66 3.38 22.95 -0.26
C ASP A 66 1.97 22.69 -0.84
N ASP A 67 1.72 21.45 -1.25
CA ASP A 67 0.44 21.02 -1.82
C ASP A 67 0.05 19.62 -1.33
N ASP A 68 -1.18 19.20 -1.67
CA ASP A 68 -1.76 17.94 -1.21
C ASP A 68 -0.95 16.70 -1.64
N LEU A 69 -0.04 16.83 -2.61
CA LEU A 69 0.80 15.72 -3.06
C LEU A 69 1.82 15.28 -2.01
N ALA A 70 2.22 16.17 -1.09
CA ALA A 70 3.04 15.77 0.06
C ALA A 70 2.29 14.75 0.93
N ALA A 71 1.01 15.00 1.21
CA ALA A 71 0.15 14.08 1.95
C ALA A 71 -0.12 12.76 1.19
N VAL A 72 -0.22 12.80 -0.15
CA VAL A 72 -0.33 11.58 -0.97
C VAL A 72 0.92 10.70 -0.84
N TRP A 73 2.12 11.29 -0.82
CA TRP A 73 3.37 10.55 -0.61
C TRP A 73 3.38 9.86 0.76
N GLU A 74 3.04 10.59 1.82
CA GLU A 74 2.96 10.06 3.18
C GLU A 74 1.92 8.94 3.30
N GLY A 75 0.73 9.16 2.74
CA GLY A 75 -0.34 8.15 2.69
C GLY A 75 0.09 6.87 1.97
N LEU A 76 0.93 6.95 0.94
CA LEU A 76 1.53 5.78 0.28
C LEU A 76 2.51 5.03 1.18
N GLU A 77 3.35 5.75 1.94
CA GLU A 77 4.27 5.12 2.90
C GLU A 77 3.51 4.36 3.99
N ASN A 78 2.47 4.98 4.55
CA ASN A 78 1.58 4.37 5.53
C ASN A 78 0.82 3.17 4.97
N ALA A 79 0.30 3.28 3.75
CA ALA A 79 -0.38 2.16 3.10
C ALA A 79 0.56 0.98 2.84
N VAL A 80 1.80 1.21 2.41
CA VAL A 80 2.82 0.15 2.25
C VAL A 80 3.13 -0.52 3.59
N LEU A 81 3.27 0.27 4.66
CA LEU A 81 3.48 -0.24 6.01
C LEU A 81 2.29 -1.12 6.44
N GLY A 82 1.06 -0.64 6.28
CA GLY A 82 -0.16 -1.39 6.60
C GLY A 82 -0.26 -2.71 5.84
N TRP A 83 0.08 -2.75 4.55
CA TRP A 83 0.09 -3.99 3.77
C TRP A 83 1.17 -4.98 4.21
N ARG A 84 2.33 -4.49 4.67
CA ARG A 84 3.41 -5.37 5.16
C ARG A 84 3.08 -5.98 6.51
N HIS A 85 2.41 -5.24 7.39
CA HIS A 85 2.10 -5.69 8.75
C HIS A 85 0.76 -6.41 8.87
N ALA A 86 -0.27 -5.95 8.15
CA ALA A 86 -1.63 -6.47 8.28
C ALA A 86 -2.32 -6.71 6.92
N PRO A 87 -1.77 -7.55 6.03
CA PRO A 87 -2.27 -7.71 4.66
C PRO A 87 -3.73 -8.18 4.59
N ALA A 88 -4.16 -9.05 5.51
CA ALA A 88 -5.55 -9.53 5.56
C ALA A 88 -6.54 -8.43 5.94
N THR A 89 -6.13 -7.48 6.79
CA THR A 89 -6.94 -6.32 7.20
C THR A 89 -7.04 -5.33 6.06
N MET A 90 -5.92 -5.01 5.42
CA MET A 90 -5.89 -4.10 4.26
C MET A 90 -6.71 -4.63 3.07
N ALA A 91 -6.63 -5.94 2.80
CA ALA A 91 -7.46 -6.58 1.78
C ALA A 91 -8.96 -6.47 2.11
N ARG A 92 -9.35 -6.71 3.36
CA ARG A 92 -10.74 -6.55 3.81
C ARG A 92 -11.24 -5.12 3.67
N LEU A 93 -10.42 -4.13 4.07
CA LEU A 93 -10.74 -2.71 3.91
C LEU A 93 -11.04 -2.37 2.44
N LEU A 94 -10.14 -2.73 1.52
CA LEU A 94 -10.36 -2.46 0.09
C LEU A 94 -11.58 -3.20 -0.49
N ASN A 95 -11.83 -4.44 -0.07
CA ASN A 95 -13.02 -5.18 -0.51
C ASN A 95 -14.31 -4.50 -0.03
N ASN A 96 -14.32 -3.93 1.18
CA ASN A 96 -15.47 -3.18 1.70
C ASN A 96 -15.69 -1.89 0.89
N LEU A 97 -14.62 -1.14 0.60
CA LEU A 97 -14.68 0.06 -0.22
C LEU A 97 -15.19 -0.24 -1.65
N GLU A 98 -14.74 -1.34 -2.25
CA GLU A 98 -15.24 -1.82 -3.55
C GLU A 98 -16.72 -2.17 -3.52
N HIS A 99 -17.14 -2.87 -2.47
CA HIS A 99 -18.53 -3.29 -2.28
C HIS A 99 -19.46 -2.10 -2.05
N ASP A 100 -19.02 -1.10 -1.28
CA ASP A 100 -19.75 0.16 -1.07
C ASP A 100 -19.87 0.96 -2.38
N ALA A 101 -18.78 1.07 -3.15
CA ALA A 101 -18.80 1.72 -4.47
C ALA A 101 -19.75 1.02 -5.45
N GLN A 102 -19.79 -0.32 -5.47
CA GLN A 102 -20.73 -1.08 -6.30
C GLN A 102 -22.20 -0.82 -5.94
N ARG A 103 -22.47 -0.43 -4.69
CA ARG A 103 -23.80 -0.04 -4.21
C ARG A 103 -24.10 1.45 -4.34
N GLY A 104 -23.19 2.21 -4.95
CA GLY A 104 -23.31 3.66 -5.11
C GLY A 104 -23.24 4.42 -3.78
N ARG A 105 -22.60 3.83 -2.76
CA ARG A 105 -22.33 4.52 -1.49
C ARG A 105 -21.08 5.38 -1.64
N GLU A 106 -21.09 6.53 -0.97
CA GLU A 106 -19.90 7.35 -0.88
C GLU A 106 -18.79 6.59 -0.15
N SER A 107 -17.56 6.73 -0.66
CA SER A 107 -16.39 6.11 -0.04
C SER A 107 -16.14 6.72 1.33
N ALA A 108 -15.85 5.89 2.32
CA ALA A 108 -15.42 6.34 3.64
C ALA A 108 -14.05 7.03 3.61
N LEU A 109 -13.25 6.79 2.56
CA LEU A 109 -11.94 7.39 2.36
C LEU A 109 -11.93 8.33 1.14
N PRO A 110 -11.18 9.44 1.18
CA PRO A 110 -10.88 10.26 0.02
C PRO A 110 -10.29 9.42 -1.13
N GLU A 111 -10.63 9.77 -2.37
CA GLU A 111 -10.12 9.06 -3.55
C GLU A 111 -8.58 8.88 -3.62
N PRO A 112 -7.73 9.90 -3.32
CA PRO A 112 -6.28 9.71 -3.39
C PRO A 112 -5.77 8.65 -2.41
N GLU A 113 -6.41 8.50 -1.25
CA GLU A 113 -6.08 7.45 -0.27
C GLU A 113 -6.47 6.08 -0.79
N VAL A 114 -7.67 5.94 -1.36
CA VAL A 114 -8.09 4.67 -1.98
C VAL A 114 -7.11 4.25 -3.06
N ARG A 115 -6.68 5.18 -3.93
CA ARG A 115 -5.63 4.92 -4.93
C ARG A 115 -4.30 4.49 -4.29
N SER A 116 -3.90 5.11 -3.18
CA SER A 116 -2.70 4.73 -2.44
C SER A 116 -2.79 3.32 -1.86
N LEU A 117 -3.95 2.89 -1.37
CA LEU A 117 -4.18 1.52 -0.91
C LEU A 117 -4.01 0.49 -2.03
N TYR A 118 -4.53 0.77 -3.23
CA TYR A 118 -4.33 -0.09 -4.41
C TYR A 118 -2.86 -0.18 -4.80
N GLN A 119 -2.18 0.96 -4.90
CA GLN A 119 -0.77 1.01 -5.27
C GLN A 119 0.10 0.24 -4.28
N ALA A 120 -0.11 0.46 -2.99
CA ALA A 120 0.66 -0.19 -1.94
C ALA A 120 0.43 -1.71 -1.94
N GLY A 121 -0.81 -2.16 -2.18
CA GLY A 121 -1.13 -3.59 -2.31
C GLY A 121 -0.41 -4.25 -3.49
N GLU A 122 -0.28 -3.52 -4.60
CA GLU A 122 0.50 -3.95 -5.76
C GLU A 122 1.99 -4.01 -5.48
N LEU A 123 2.58 -2.93 -4.97
CA LEU A 123 4.01 -2.84 -4.69
C LEU A 123 4.48 -3.87 -3.66
N THR A 124 3.60 -4.28 -2.75
CA THR A 124 3.87 -5.32 -1.75
C THR A 124 3.51 -6.74 -2.20
N GLY A 125 2.93 -6.90 -3.40
CA GLY A 125 2.59 -8.20 -3.97
C GLY A 125 1.32 -8.85 -3.42
N HIS A 126 0.52 -8.13 -2.64
CA HIS A 126 -0.71 -8.64 -2.02
C HIS A 126 -1.96 -8.44 -2.89
N ARG A 127 -1.89 -7.55 -3.88
CA ARG A 127 -3.01 -7.22 -4.76
C ARG A 127 -2.51 -6.87 -6.16
N THR A 128 -3.34 -7.04 -7.17
CA THR A 128 -3.07 -6.49 -8.51
C THR A 128 -3.89 -5.22 -8.67
N TRP A 129 -3.23 -4.10 -8.95
CA TRP A 129 -3.94 -2.91 -9.39
C TRP A 129 -4.28 -3.08 -10.87
N LEU A 130 -5.56 -3.35 -11.15
CA LEU A 130 -6.03 -3.43 -12.52
C LEU A 130 -6.19 -2.02 -13.09
N THR A 131 -5.10 -1.47 -13.62
CA THR A 131 -5.11 -0.20 -14.36
C THR A 131 -5.61 -0.43 -15.80
N PRO A 132 -6.20 0.57 -16.48
CA PRO A 132 -6.60 0.42 -17.88
C PRO A 132 -5.47 0.03 -18.84
N ALA A 133 -4.21 0.31 -18.48
CA ALA A 133 -3.02 -0.15 -19.23
C ALA A 133 -2.81 -1.68 -19.16
N THR A 134 -3.35 -2.34 -18.12
CA THR A 134 -3.27 -3.78 -17.90
C THR A 134 -4.59 -4.50 -18.19
N MET A 135 -5.70 -3.76 -18.40
CA MET A 135 -7.02 -4.31 -18.65
C MET A 135 -7.33 -4.50 -20.15
N THR A 136 -8.02 -5.59 -20.48
CA THR A 136 -8.77 -5.69 -21.74
C THR A 136 -10.01 -4.78 -21.69
N ARG A 137 -10.53 -4.37 -22.86
CA ARG A 137 -11.68 -3.45 -22.97
C ARG A 137 -12.92 -3.89 -22.17
N ASP A 138 -13.12 -5.20 -22.03
CA ASP A 138 -14.21 -5.80 -21.22
C ASP A 138 -13.92 -5.73 -19.72
N ALA A 139 -12.67 -5.96 -19.29
CA ALA A 139 -12.29 -5.82 -17.88
C ALA A 139 -12.42 -4.36 -17.40
N ALA A 140 -12.17 -3.39 -18.28
CA ALA A 140 -12.38 -1.96 -18.00
C ALA A 140 -13.85 -1.61 -17.73
N HIS A 141 -14.81 -2.31 -18.35
CA HIS A 141 -16.25 -2.10 -18.10
C HIS A 141 -16.70 -2.64 -16.73
N HIS A 142 -16.00 -3.63 -16.20
CA HIS A 142 -16.27 -4.26 -14.91
C HIS A 142 -15.32 -3.79 -13.80
N ALA A 143 -14.38 -2.89 -14.11
CA ALA A 143 -13.54 -2.25 -13.12
C ALA A 143 -14.45 -1.57 -12.07
N PRO A 144 -14.15 -1.70 -10.77
CA PRO A 144 -14.86 -0.95 -9.75
C PRO A 144 -14.90 0.53 -10.15
N ARG A 145 -16.11 1.11 -10.24
CA ARG A 145 -16.33 2.54 -10.47
C ARG A 145 -16.00 3.36 -9.23
N ILE A 146 -14.89 3.02 -8.58
CA ILE A 146 -14.31 3.73 -7.44
C ILE A 146 -13.80 5.08 -7.90
N PHE A 147 -13.42 5.17 -9.17
CA PHE A 147 -12.88 6.36 -9.77
C PHE A 147 -13.98 7.00 -10.61
N GLY A 148 -14.17 8.31 -10.43
CA GLY A 148 -15.14 9.16 -11.13
C GLY A 148 -15.03 9.16 -12.65
N GLN A 149 -15.25 8.02 -13.29
CA GLN A 149 -15.57 7.92 -14.70
C GLN A 149 -17.04 8.31 -14.85
N ALA A 150 -17.29 9.62 -14.87
CA ALA A 150 -18.53 10.15 -15.40
C ALA A 150 -18.62 9.74 -16.87
N THR A 151 -19.26 8.61 -17.16
CA THR A 151 -19.78 8.34 -18.50
C THR A 151 -20.72 9.47 -18.85
N GLY A 152 -20.37 10.22 -19.90
CA GLY A 152 -20.97 11.50 -20.24
C GLY A 152 -22.48 11.57 -20.03
N ALA A 153 -22.88 12.43 -19.09
CA ALA A 153 -24.20 13.03 -19.12
C ALA A 153 -24.23 14.02 -20.30
N PRO A 154 -25.24 14.00 -21.18
CA PRO A 154 -25.34 14.98 -22.24
C PRO A 154 -25.48 16.36 -21.63
N MET A 155 -24.65 17.26 -22.14
CA MET A 155 -24.59 18.69 -21.86
C MET A 155 -25.99 19.29 -21.68
N ALA A 156 -26.36 19.58 -20.43
CA ALA A 156 -27.47 20.46 -20.10
C ALA A 156 -26.89 21.76 -19.54
N ALA A 157 -27.31 22.88 -20.15
CA ALA A 157 -26.82 24.24 -19.95
C ALA A 157 -27.08 24.79 -18.52
N PRO A 158 -26.44 25.92 -18.15
CA PRO A 158 -26.20 26.27 -16.75
C PRO A 158 -27.41 26.95 -16.11
N ALA A 159 -27.72 26.57 -14.87
CA ALA A 159 -28.62 27.30 -13.99
C ALA A 159 -27.88 27.70 -12.70
N ALA A 160 -27.66 29.02 -12.60
CA ALA A 160 -27.56 29.86 -11.42
C ALA A 160 -26.95 29.31 -10.11
N ARG A 161 -25.77 29.89 -9.78
CA ARG A 161 -25.33 30.41 -8.47
C ARG A 161 -26.05 29.88 -7.21
N HIS A 162 -25.28 29.29 -6.31
CA HIS A 162 -25.25 29.77 -4.92
C HIS A 162 -23.83 29.76 -4.36
N ASP A 163 -23.43 30.96 -3.95
CA ASP A 163 -22.34 31.30 -3.04
C ASP A 163 -22.61 30.69 -1.67
N GLN A 164 -21.67 29.91 -1.13
CA GLN A 164 -21.51 29.68 0.30
C GLN A 164 -20.06 29.26 0.57
N GLY A 165 -19.31 30.15 1.22
CA GLY A 165 -17.97 29.89 1.71
C GLY A 165 -17.94 28.71 2.67
N HIS A 166 -16.94 27.85 2.51
CA HIS A 166 -16.49 26.92 3.54
C HIS A 166 -15.01 27.20 3.81
N GLY A 167 -14.73 27.50 5.08
CA GLY A 167 -13.38 27.67 5.62
C GLY A 167 -12.57 26.36 5.58
N PRO A 168 -11.29 26.43 5.95
CA PRO A 168 -10.34 25.32 5.78
C PRO A 168 -10.78 24.14 6.63
N ALA A 169 -11.16 23.04 5.98
CA ALA A 169 -11.45 21.77 6.63
C ALA A 169 -10.15 21.20 7.21
N ALA A 170 -10.20 20.88 8.50
CA ALA A 170 -9.14 20.21 9.22
C ALA A 170 -8.90 18.79 8.67
N MET A 171 -7.63 18.39 8.69
CA MET A 171 -7.02 17.20 8.10
C MET A 171 -7.58 15.85 8.63
N PRO A 172 -7.80 14.84 7.75
CA PRO A 172 -8.18 13.47 8.13
C PRO A 172 -7.01 12.45 8.19
N SER A 173 -5.76 12.89 8.36
CA SER A 173 -4.60 11.95 8.48
C SER A 173 -4.72 10.96 9.65
N ALA A 174 -5.59 11.27 10.62
CA ALA A 174 -5.80 10.48 11.82
C ALA A 174 -6.47 9.11 11.56
N ASP A 175 -7.20 8.91 10.46
CA ASP A 175 -7.99 7.68 10.29
C ASP A 175 -7.14 6.47 9.83
N ILE A 176 -6.10 6.71 9.02
CA ILE A 176 -5.13 5.67 8.64
C ILE A 176 -4.19 5.38 9.82
N GLU A 177 -3.72 6.42 10.50
CA GLU A 177 -2.88 6.29 11.70
C GLU A 177 -3.64 5.53 12.79
N SER A 178 -4.91 5.86 13.04
CA SER A 178 -5.77 5.16 14.00
C SER A 178 -6.06 3.70 13.62
N ALA A 179 -6.23 3.40 12.33
CA ALA A 179 -6.41 2.02 11.87
C ALA A 179 -5.12 1.18 12.01
N VAL A 180 -3.96 1.81 11.79
CA VAL A 180 -2.63 1.19 11.99
C VAL A 180 -2.34 1.00 13.47
N GLU A 181 -2.60 2.00 14.33
CA GLU A 181 -2.41 1.90 15.77
C GLU A 181 -3.34 0.84 16.42
N HIS A 182 -4.61 0.75 16.01
CA HIS A 182 -5.49 -0.32 16.47
C HIS A 182 -5.03 -1.72 16.02
N ALA A 183 -4.43 -1.84 14.83
CA ALA A 183 -3.86 -3.11 14.38
C ALA A 183 -2.60 -3.51 15.17
N VAL A 184 -1.79 -2.54 15.61
CA VAL A 184 -0.59 -2.79 16.44
C VAL A 184 -0.96 -3.12 17.90
N ALA A 185 -2.03 -2.53 18.43
CA ALA A 185 -2.48 -2.77 19.81
C ALA A 185 -3.11 -4.15 20.04
N ASP A 186 -3.70 -4.76 19.00
CA ASP A 186 -4.34 -6.09 19.10
C ASP A 186 -3.32 -7.25 19.09
N GLU A 187 -2.05 -6.96 18.78
CA GLU A 187 -0.93 -7.90 18.85
C GLU A 187 -0.04 -7.66 20.08
N THR A 188 -0.60 -7.39 21.27
CA THR A 188 0.18 -7.66 22.49
C THR A 188 0.42 -9.16 22.59
N PRO A 189 1.66 -9.66 22.41
CA PRO A 189 1.93 -11.05 22.66
C PRO A 189 1.94 -11.21 24.17
N THR A 190 0.92 -11.86 24.73
CA THR A 190 1.00 -12.44 26.06
C THR A 190 2.08 -13.52 26.04
N TRP A 191 3.34 -13.10 26.16
CA TRP A 191 4.43 -13.98 26.54
C TRP A 191 4.17 -14.39 27.99
N VAL A 192 3.53 -15.55 28.15
CA VAL A 192 3.63 -16.32 29.38
C VAL A 192 5.10 -16.66 29.53
N ALA A 193 5.74 -16.09 30.54
CA ALA A 193 7.10 -16.42 30.91
C ALA A 193 7.17 -17.94 31.17
N GLU A 194 7.89 -18.64 30.30
CA GLU A 194 8.27 -20.02 30.50
C GLU A 194 9.13 -20.07 31.77
N LEU A 195 8.61 -20.72 32.81
CA LEU A 195 9.27 -20.84 34.10
C LEU A 195 10.45 -21.80 33.94
N GLU A 196 11.63 -21.24 33.69
CA GLU A 196 12.91 -21.92 33.78
C GLU A 196 12.99 -22.72 35.09
N THR A 197 13.04 -24.04 34.97
CA THR A 197 13.42 -24.94 36.07
C THR A 197 14.63 -25.76 35.65
N GLY A 198 15.82 -25.23 35.92
CA GLY A 198 17.01 -26.04 36.14
C GLY A 198 17.23 -26.27 37.65
N PRO A 199 18.30 -26.98 38.06
CA PRO A 199 18.65 -28.36 37.72
C PRO A 199 18.71 -29.23 38.99
N THR A 200 18.49 -30.54 38.92
CA THR A 200 18.90 -31.48 39.99
C THR A 200 19.32 -32.82 39.41
N ALA A 201 20.64 -32.96 39.24
CA ALA A 201 21.55 -34.07 39.54
C ALA A 201 21.19 -35.58 39.31
N PRO A 202 22.23 -36.44 39.18
CA PRO A 202 22.20 -37.68 38.38
C PRO A 202 22.11 -38.98 39.20
N SER A 203 21.76 -40.09 38.53
CA SER A 203 22.02 -41.53 38.81
C SER A 203 20.83 -42.35 38.27
N ALA A 204 20.92 -43.53 37.66
CA ALA A 204 22.01 -44.44 37.33
C ALA A 204 21.48 -45.45 36.29
N SER A 205 22.42 -46.07 35.56
CA SER A 205 22.41 -47.46 35.08
C SER A 205 21.18 -48.01 34.32
N SER A 206 21.36 -48.32 33.03
CA SER A 206 21.36 -49.71 32.59
C SER A 206 21.92 -49.86 31.17
N GLN A 207 22.82 -50.82 31.06
CA GLN A 207 23.53 -51.25 29.87
C GLN A 207 22.62 -52.11 28.97
N SER A 208 22.78 -52.01 27.66
CA SER A 208 22.68 -53.18 26.78
C SER A 208 23.57 -52.99 25.56
N HIS A 209 24.61 -53.81 25.56
CA HIS A 209 25.74 -53.94 24.65
C HIS A 209 25.29 -54.43 23.26
N MET A 210 25.94 -53.92 22.21
CA MET A 210 26.02 -54.60 20.91
C MET A 210 26.97 -55.80 21.05
N GLU A 211 26.62 -56.97 20.50
CA GLU A 211 27.64 -57.95 20.14
C GLU A 211 27.24 -58.73 18.88
N CYS A 212 28.20 -58.74 17.93
CA CYS A 212 28.21 -59.48 16.68
C CYS A 212 28.97 -60.80 16.86
N GLY A 213 28.46 -61.89 16.26
CA GLY A 213 29.25 -63.05 15.78
C GLY A 213 29.80 -64.01 16.84
N PRO A 214 30.16 -65.25 16.48
CA PRO A 214 30.59 -65.71 15.14
C PRO A 214 29.56 -66.56 14.37
#